data_AF-A0A5U2FF89-F1
#
_entry.id   AF-A0A5U2FF89-F1
#
_cell.length_a   1.000
_cell.length_b   1.000
_cell.length_c   1.000
_cell.angle_alpha   90.00
_cell.angle_beta   90.00
_cell.angle_gamma   90.00
#
_symmetry.space_group_name_H-M   'P 1'
#
loop_
_entity.id
_entity.type
_entity.pdbx_description
1 polymer ?
#
loop_
_entity_poly.entity_id
_entity_poly.type
_entity_poly.pdbx_seq_one_letter_code
_entity_poly.pdbx_strand_id
1 'polypeptide(L)' 'LAGIPLNRLGHAQDIARAALFLGSELSSYSTGITLDVNGGMLIH' A
#
# COMPACT_ATOMS: atom_id res chain seq x y z
N LEU A 1 9.92 -7.28 -15.17
CA LEU A 1 8.82 -7.07 -14.19
C LEU A 1 7.48 -7.16 -14.91
N ALA A 2 7.21 -8.29 -15.58
CA ALA A 2 5.89 -8.50 -16.18
C ALA A 2 4.86 -8.60 -15.04
N GLY A 3 3.77 -7.84 -15.13
CA GLY A 3 2.69 -7.85 -14.15
C GLY A 3 2.78 -6.82 -13.01
N ILE A 4 3.80 -5.96 -12.94
CA ILE A 4 3.82 -4.83 -11.98
C ILE A 4 3.82 -3.51 -12.77
N PRO A 5 2.69 -2.81 -12.89
CA PRO A 5 2.57 -1.56 -13.65
C PRO A 5 3.57 -0.47 -13.25
N LEU A 6 3.90 -0.33 -11.97
CA LEU A 6 4.91 0.64 -11.52
C LEU A 6 6.35 0.27 -11.91
N ASN A 7 6.56 -0.90 -12.54
CA ASN A 7 7.84 -1.39 -13.03
C ASN A 7 8.99 -1.32 -12.00
N ARG A 8 8.66 -1.52 -10.73
CA ARG A 8 9.62 -1.70 -9.63
C ARG A 8 9.06 -2.65 -8.59
N LEU A 9 9.94 -3.32 -7.84
CA LEU A 9 9.53 -4.04 -6.64
C LEU A 9 9.21 -3.03 -5.51
N GLY A 10 8.33 -3.45 -4.61
CA GLY A 10 8.11 -2.75 -3.35
C GLY A 10 9.33 -2.86 -2.45
N HIS A 11 9.56 -1.83 -1.64
CA HIS A 11 10.54 -1.86 -0.55
C HIS A 11 9.83 -1.93 0.81
N ALA A 12 10.53 -2.39 1.84
CA ALA A 12 9.97 -2.42 3.21
C ALA A 12 9.44 -1.05 3.66
N GLN A 13 10.07 0.04 3.20
CA GLN A 13 9.63 1.41 3.48
C GLN A 13 8.29 1.76 2.84
N ASP A 14 7.90 1.14 1.71
CA ASP A 14 6.58 1.36 1.12
C ASP A 14 5.47 0.83 2.06
N ILE A 15 5.68 -0.36 2.64
CA ILE A 15 4.78 -0.94 3.63
C ILE A 15 4.81 -0.15 4.94
N ALA A 16 5.99 0.25 5.42
CA ALA A 16 6.13 1.03 6.64
C ALA A 16 5.38 2.38 6.55
N ARG A 17 5.40 3.04 5.39
CA ARG A 17 4.64 4.28 5.16
C ARG A 17 3.13 4.05 5.15
N ALA A 18 2.66 2.95 4.56
CA ALA A 18 1.24 2.57 4.60
C ALA A 18 0.78 2.24 6.02
N ALA A 19 1.59 1.50 6.79
CA ALA A 19 1.33 1.24 8.19
C ALA A 19 1.35 2.53 9.04
N LEU A 20 2.29 3.45 8.76
CA LEU A 20 2.33 4.75 9.41
C LEU A 20 1.07 5.57 9.11
N PHE A 21 0.61 5.58 7.86
CA PHE A 21 -0.65 6.22 7.48
C PHE A 21 -1.81 5.65 8.31
N LEU A 22 -1.98 4.32 8.32
CA LEU A 22 -3.05 3.63 9.07
C LEU A 22 -2.96 3.80 10.59
N GLY A 23 -1.74 3.97 11.12
CA GLY A 23 -1.50 4.21 12.55
C GLY A 23 -1.58 5.68 12.96
N SER A 24 -1.90 6.59 12.04
CA SER A 24 -1.93 8.04 12.28
C SER A 24 -3.36 8.59 12.27
N GLU A 25 -3.52 9.82 12.74
CA GLU A 25 -4.80 10.56 12.68
C GLU A 25 -5.31 10.79 11.25
N LEU A 26 -4.43 10.66 10.23
CA LEU A 26 -4.81 10.79 8.81
C LEU A 26 -5.82 9.72 8.36
N SER A 27 -5.88 8.59 9.06
CA SER A 27 -6.83 7.51 8.81
C SER A 27 -7.88 7.37 9.92
N SER A 28 -8.11 8.43 10.71
CA SER A 28 -8.99 8.41 11.90
C SER A 28 -10.43 7.93 11.64
N TYR A 29 -10.91 7.99 10.40
CA TYR A 29 -12.24 7.50 10.01
C TYR A 29 -12.20 6.29 9.06
N SER A 30 -11.06 5.61 8.95
CA SER A 30 -10.90 4.40 8.15
C SER A 30 -10.87 3.17 9.06
N THR A 31 -11.84 2.28 8.90
CA THR A 31 -11.92 1.01 9.63
C THR A 31 -12.48 -0.09 8.72
N GLY A 32 -12.06 -1.34 8.94
CA GLY A 32 -12.49 -2.49 8.15
C GLY A 32 -11.99 -2.49 6.69
N ILE A 33 -11.04 -1.63 6.33
CA ILE A 33 -10.50 -1.52 4.97
C ILE A 33 -9.35 -2.51 4.73
N THR A 34 -9.14 -2.86 3.46
CA THR A 34 -7.91 -3.46 2.97
C THR A 34 -7.17 -2.41 2.15
N LEU A 35 -5.87 -2.20 2.42
CA LEU A 35 -5.03 -1.23 1.72
C LEU A 35 -3.97 -1.97 0.90
N ASP A 36 -4.14 -1.97 -0.43
CA ASP A 36 -3.20 -2.62 -1.33
C ASP A 36 -1.95 -1.77 -1.57
N VAL A 37 -0.79 -2.37 -1.30
CA VAL A 37 0.54 -1.75 -1.51
C VAL A 37 1.38 -2.70 -2.38
N ASN A 38 0.92 -2.92 -3.61
CA ASN A 38 1.45 -3.98 -4.48
C ASN A 38 2.02 -3.44 -5.82
N GLY A 39 2.07 -2.12 -6.01
CA GLY A 39 2.56 -1.51 -7.26
C GLY A 39 1.71 -1.78 -8.49
N GLY A 40 0.43 -2.13 -8.29
CA GLY A 40 -0.53 -2.53 -9.33
C GLY A 40 -0.43 -3.99 -9.74
N MET A 41 0.27 -4.83 -8.96
CA MET A 41 0.44 -6.26 -9.30
C MET A 41 -0.88 -7.04 -9.32
N LEU A 42 -1.81 -6.64 -8.45
CA LEU A 42 -3.19 -7.05 -8.50
C LEU A 42 -4.03 -5.77 -8.52
N ILE A 43 -4.97 -5.70 -9.46
CA ILE A 43 -5.97 -4.64 -9.56
C ILE A 43 -7.32 -5.34 -9.58
N HIS A 44 -8.20 -4.99 -8.64
CA HIS A 44 -9.52 -5.60 -8.47
C HIS A 44 -10.55 -4.60 -7.96
#